data_AF-A0A7U9MR68-F1
#
_entry.id   AF-A0A7U9MR68-F1
#
_cell.length_a   1.000
_cell.length_b   1.000
_cell.length_c   1.000
_cell.angle_alpha   90.00
_cell.angle_beta   90.00
_cell.angle_gamma   90.00
#
_symmetry.space_group_name_H-M   'P 1'
#
loop_
_entity.id
_entity.type
_entity.pdbx_description
1 polymer ?
#
loop_
_entity_poly.entity_id
_entity_poly.type
_entity_poly.pdbx_seq_one_letter_code
_entity_poly.pdbx_strand_id
1 'polypeptide(L)'
;MGRNGEEPYITMRMNFMCLEELCTVIDVDFMHKKIYIENKTDDILHRAFGIVEHPDWKRFEEFLESRCFPRTRAHVKEILRSMGLDSYDPLQIIEKTGGRMAEDKQWIEIIYMQQ
;
A
#
# COMPACT_ATOMS: atom_id res chain seq x y z
N MET A 1 -34.75 -7.28 5.91
CA MET A 1 -34.13 -6.51 4.81
C MET A 1 -32.86 -5.89 5.35
N GLY A 2 -31.72 -6.53 5.09
CA GLY A 2 -30.37 -6.15 5.55
C GLY A 2 -29.40 -7.08 4.83
N ARG A 3 -28.43 -6.49 4.13
CA ARG A 3 -27.65 -7.07 3.02
C ARG A 3 -26.93 -8.38 3.39
N ASN A 4 -26.91 -9.33 2.45
CA ASN A 4 -26.07 -10.53 2.51
C ASN A 4 -24.63 -10.12 2.82
N GLY A 5 -24.08 -10.62 3.93
CA GLY A 5 -22.68 -10.44 4.30
C GLY A 5 -21.83 -11.33 3.42
N GLU A 6 -21.31 -10.79 2.32
CA GLU A 6 -20.26 -11.46 1.56
C GLU A 6 -18.96 -11.36 2.37
N GLU A 7 -18.33 -12.51 2.61
CA GLU A 7 -17.02 -12.58 3.25
C GLU A 7 -15.99 -11.79 2.42
N PRO A 8 -15.06 -11.07 3.06
CA PRO A 8 -14.08 -10.27 2.34
C PRO A 8 -13.20 -11.15 1.45
N TYR A 9 -13.06 -10.77 0.17
CA TYR A 9 -12.25 -11.49 -0.81
C TYR A 9 -10.81 -10.98 -0.80
N ILE A 10 -10.11 -11.21 0.31
CA ILE A 10 -8.73 -10.73 0.49
C ILE A 10 -7.81 -11.53 -0.43
N THR A 11 -7.14 -10.82 -1.34
CA THR A 11 -6.17 -11.41 -2.27
C THR A 11 -4.74 -10.95 -2.00
N MET A 12 -4.57 -9.90 -1.20
CA MET A 12 -3.26 -9.37 -0.84
C MET A 12 -3.29 -8.77 0.56
N ARG A 13 -2.19 -8.94 1.31
CA ARG A 13 -1.88 -8.20 2.53
C ARG A 13 -0.63 -7.37 2.32
N MET A 14 -0.67 -6.13 2.81
CA MET A 14 0.48 -5.25 2.91
C MET A 14 0.78 -5.00 4.38
N ASN A 15 1.96 -5.39 4.83
CA ASN A 15 2.48 -5.03 6.13
C ASN A 15 3.29 -3.74 5.96
N PHE A 16 2.79 -2.63 6.52
CA PHE A 16 3.51 -1.37 6.56
C PHE A 16 4.40 -1.34 7.80
N MET A 17 5.70 -1.31 7.56
CA MET A 17 6.75 -1.50 8.55
C MET A 17 7.51 -0.20 8.76
N CYS A 18 7.99 0.06 9.98
CA CYS A 18 9.02 1.05 10.27
C CYS A 18 10.20 0.34 10.94
N LEU A 19 11.38 0.34 10.29
CA LEU A 19 12.47 -0.55 10.69
C LEU A 19 11.98 -2.01 10.79
N GLU A 20 11.99 -2.61 11.99
CA GLU A 20 11.55 -3.97 12.26
C GLU A 20 10.12 -4.03 12.87
N GLU A 21 9.50 -2.88 13.11
CA GLU A 21 8.19 -2.79 13.75
C GLU A 21 7.07 -2.80 12.70
N LEU A 22 6.08 -3.67 12.90
CA LEU A 22 4.84 -3.67 12.14
C LEU A 22 3.95 -2.51 12.63
N CYS A 23 3.65 -1.55 11.76
CA CYS A 23 2.88 -0.37 12.11
C CYS A 23 1.41 -0.45 11.67
N THR A 24 1.15 -0.95 10.47
CA THR A 24 -0.21 -1.15 9.95
C THR A 24 -0.28 -2.42 9.12
N VAL A 25 -1.26 -3.28 9.40
CA VAL A 25 -1.67 -4.35 8.48
C VAL A 25 -2.75 -3.81 7.57
N ILE A 26 -2.65 -4.05 6.26
CA ILE A 26 -3.61 -3.63 5.24
C ILE A 26 -4.01 -4.86 4.43
N ASP A 27 -5.22 -5.35 4.62
CA ASP A 27 -5.81 -6.40 3.80
C ASP A 27 -6.59 -5.78 2.63
N VAL A 28 -6.32 -6.28 1.42
CA VAL A 28 -6.81 -5.70 0.17
C VAL A 28 -7.72 -6.68 -0.55
N ASP A 29 -8.95 -6.22 -0.78
CA ASP A 29 -9.94 -6.85 -1.63
C ASP A 29 -10.03 -6.07 -2.94
N PHE A 30 -9.23 -6.48 -3.93
CA PHE A 30 -9.22 -5.85 -5.25
C PHE A 30 -10.55 -6.02 -6.00
N MET A 31 -11.27 -7.12 -5.76
CA MET A 31 -12.52 -7.43 -6.46
C MET A 31 -13.61 -6.41 -6.10
N HIS A 32 -13.75 -6.11 -4.82
CA HIS A 32 -14.75 -5.19 -4.30
C HIS A 32 -14.20 -3.77 -4.07
N LYS A 33 -12.92 -3.54 -4.37
CA LYS A 33 -12.22 -2.28 -4.09
C LYS A 33 -12.41 -1.84 -2.64
N LYS A 34 -12.05 -2.72 -1.71
CA LYS A 34 -12.08 -2.45 -0.27
C LYS A 34 -10.73 -2.74 0.35
N ILE A 35 -10.43 -2.02 1.42
CA ILE A 35 -9.31 -2.35 2.30
C ILE A 35 -9.80 -2.46 3.73
N TYR A 36 -9.12 -3.28 4.50
CA TYR A 36 -9.34 -3.47 5.92
C TYR A 36 -8.01 -3.28 6.62
N ILE A 37 -7.96 -2.41 7.63
CA ILE A 37 -6.71 -2.06 8.29
C ILE A 37 -6.73 -2.42 9.75
N GLU A 38 -5.54 -2.72 10.27
CA GLU A 38 -5.29 -2.82 11.70
C GLU A 38 -4.01 -2.06 12.04
N ASN A 39 -4.14 -0.97 12.80
CA ASN A 39 -2.98 -0.22 13.29
C ASN A 39 -2.38 -0.94 14.50
N LYS A 40 -1.07 -1.18 14.45
CA LYS A 40 -0.30 -1.92 15.47
C LYS A 40 0.58 -1.00 16.32
N THR A 41 0.48 0.30 16.11
CA THR A 41 1.21 1.33 16.84
C THR A 41 0.30 2.50 17.21
N ASP A 42 0.58 3.14 18.34
CA ASP A 42 -0.08 4.37 18.79
C ASP A 42 0.55 5.64 18.19
N ASP A 43 1.72 5.52 17.55
CA ASP A 43 2.35 6.63 16.85
C ASP A 43 1.64 6.89 15.51
N ILE A 44 0.88 7.99 15.46
CA ILE A 44 0.12 8.42 14.28
C ILE A 44 1.03 8.63 13.06
N LEU A 45 2.27 9.09 13.24
CA LEU A 45 3.21 9.33 12.13
C LEU A 45 3.69 8.03 11.48
N HIS A 46 3.59 6.90 12.20
CA HIS A 46 4.00 5.59 11.70
C HIS A 46 2.85 4.80 11.06
N ARG A 47 1.59 5.24 11.21
CA ARG A 47 0.43 4.57 10.62
C ARG A 47 0.32 4.89 9.12
N ALA A 48 -0.03 3.89 8.31
CA ALA A 48 -0.17 4.04 6.86
C ALA A 48 -1.17 5.14 6.44
N PHE A 49 -2.22 5.36 7.25
CA PHE A 49 -3.28 6.33 6.98
C PHE A 49 -3.41 7.41 8.06
N GLY A 50 -2.38 7.59 8.89
CA GLY A 50 -2.38 8.56 9.99
C GLY A 50 -3.56 8.36 10.95
N ILE A 51 -4.40 9.38 11.08
CA ILE A 51 -5.59 9.37 11.95
C ILE A 51 -6.80 8.63 11.36
N VAL A 52 -6.75 8.23 10.09
CA VAL A 52 -7.90 7.62 9.40
C VAL A 52 -7.95 6.13 9.72
N GLU A 53 -8.96 5.71 10.49
CA GLU A 53 -9.12 4.31 10.93
C GLU A 53 -9.92 3.44 9.93
N HIS A 54 -10.70 4.06 9.06
CA HIS A 54 -11.51 3.38 8.04
C HIS A 54 -11.28 4.01 6.66
N PRO A 55 -10.07 3.87 6.09
CA PRO A 55 -9.76 4.40 4.77
C PRO A 55 -10.61 3.69 3.69
N ASP A 56 -11.08 4.47 2.71
CA ASP A 56 -11.72 3.93 1.53
C ASP A 56 -10.69 3.54 0.45
N TRP A 57 -11.17 3.05 -0.69
CA TRP A 57 -10.31 2.69 -1.81
C TRP A 57 -9.48 3.86 -2.35
N LYS A 58 -10.04 5.07 -2.34
CA LYS A 58 -9.32 6.25 -2.84
C LYS A 58 -8.15 6.58 -1.91
N ARG A 59 -8.35 6.47 -0.59
CA ARG A 59 -7.26 6.61 0.39
C ARG A 59 -6.19 5.55 0.19
N PHE A 60 -6.57 4.33 -0.17
CA PHE A 60 -5.61 3.29 -0.54
C PHE A 60 -4.78 3.68 -1.77
N GLU A 61 -5.42 4.14 -2.84
CA GLU A 61 -4.72 4.60 -4.06
C GLU A 61 -3.76 5.78 -3.76
N GLU A 62 -4.20 6.74 -2.94
CA GLU A 62 -3.37 7.86 -2.46
C GLU A 62 -2.16 7.36 -1.64
N PHE A 63 -2.35 6.35 -0.79
CA PHE A 63 -1.27 5.73 -0.02
C PHE A 63 -0.24 5.06 -0.94
N LEU A 64 -0.67 4.26 -1.91
CA LEU A 64 0.26 3.63 -2.87
C LEU A 64 1.07 4.69 -3.63
N GLU A 65 0.43 5.75 -4.11
CA GLU A 65 1.10 6.86 -4.80
C GLU A 65 2.13 7.56 -3.91
N SER A 66 1.81 7.74 -2.61
CA SER A 66 2.71 8.38 -1.64
C SER A 66 4.01 7.60 -1.39
N ARG A 67 4.01 6.29 -1.70
CA ARG A 67 5.18 5.40 -1.55
C ARG A 67 5.94 5.21 -2.87
N CYS A 68 5.69 6.08 -3.84
CA CYS A 68 6.36 6.11 -5.14
C CYS A 68 7.09 7.45 -5.35
N PHE A 69 8.09 7.47 -6.23
CA PHE A 69 8.69 8.72 -6.69
C PHE A 69 7.66 9.54 -7.49
N PRO A 70 7.65 10.89 -7.43
CA PRO A 70 6.61 11.67 -8.10
C PRO A 70 6.47 11.37 -9.60
N ARG A 71 5.24 11.33 -10.12
CA ARG A 71 4.98 11.19 -11.57
C ARG A 71 5.64 12.27 -12.43
N THR A 72 5.94 13.42 -11.84
CA THR A 72 6.61 14.56 -12.47
C THR A 72 8.14 14.49 -12.42
N ARG A 73 8.72 13.41 -11.86
CA ARG A 73 10.17 13.22 -11.77
C ARG A 73 10.80 13.28 -13.17
N ALA A 74 11.96 13.94 -13.29
CA ALA A 74 12.72 13.89 -14.53
C ALA A 74 13.11 12.44 -14.85
N HIS A 75 13.11 12.08 -16.13
CA HIS A 75 13.50 10.75 -16.61
C HIS A 75 12.64 9.57 -16.10
N VAL A 76 11.36 9.78 -15.76
CA VAL A 76 10.43 8.71 -15.32
C VAL A 76 10.49 7.46 -16.20
N LYS A 77 10.50 7.61 -17.53
CA LYS A 77 10.56 6.46 -18.46
C LYS A 77 11.83 5.62 -18.30
N GLU A 78 12.96 6.26 -18.01
CA GLU A 78 14.24 5.56 -17.80
C GLU A 78 14.25 4.85 -16.45
N ILE A 79 13.73 5.51 -15.40
CA ILE A 79 13.59 4.93 -14.06
C ILE A 79 12.70 3.68 -14.11
N LEU A 80 11.52 3.78 -14.73
CA LEU A 80 10.59 2.64 -14.89
C LEU A 80 11.26 1.47 -15.63
N ARG A 81 11.91 1.75 -16.77
CA ARG A 81 12.63 0.75 -17.54
C ARG A 81 13.77 0.09 -16.75
N SER A 82 14.48 0.84 -15.90
CA SER A 82 15.54 0.27 -15.05
C SER A 82 15.01 -0.74 -14.03
N MET A 83 13.73 -0.64 -13.66
CA MET A 83 13.01 -1.60 -12.80
C MET A 83 12.28 -2.70 -13.60
N GLY A 84 12.34 -2.64 -14.93
CA GLY A 84 11.59 -3.54 -15.82
C GLY A 84 10.09 -3.25 -15.88
N LEU A 85 9.69 -1.99 -15.70
CA LEU A 85 8.29 -1.54 -15.79
C LEU A 85 8.05 -0.72 -17.06
N ASP A 86 6.93 -0.98 -17.73
CA ASP A 86 6.54 -0.30 -18.97
C ASP A 86 5.65 0.93 -18.74
N SER A 87 5.05 1.03 -17.56
CA SER A 87 4.15 2.11 -17.18
C SER A 87 4.32 2.47 -15.69
N TYR A 88 3.82 3.65 -15.33
CA TYR A 88 3.77 4.05 -13.93
C TYR A 88 2.53 3.44 -13.28
N ASP A 89 2.71 2.26 -12.69
CA ASP A 89 1.75 1.59 -11.83
C ASP A 89 2.29 1.58 -10.39
N PRO A 90 1.62 2.26 -9.43
CA PRO A 90 2.12 2.37 -8.06
C PRO A 90 2.35 1.03 -7.37
N LEU A 91 1.49 0.03 -7.61
CA LEU A 91 1.63 -1.28 -6.99
C LEU A 91 2.88 -2.00 -7.51
N GLN A 92 3.09 -2.02 -8.83
CA GLN A 92 4.30 -2.60 -9.42
C GLN A 92 5.58 -1.86 -8.99
N ILE A 93 5.52 -0.54 -8.84
CA ILE A 93 6.65 0.23 -8.31
C ILE A 93 6.96 -0.20 -6.87
N ILE A 94 5.93 -0.35 -6.03
CA ILE A 94 6.11 -0.82 -4.65
C ILE A 94 6.65 -2.25 -4.62
N GLU A 95 6.18 -3.16 -5.47
CA GLU A 95 6.73 -4.52 -5.59
C GLU A 95 8.24 -4.52 -5.89
N LYS A 96 8.71 -3.57 -6.71
CA LYS A 96 10.13 -3.43 -7.07
C LYS A 96 10.97 -2.74 -5.99
N THR A 97 10.39 -1.81 -5.24
CA THR A 97 11.11 -0.90 -4.34
C THR A 97 10.89 -1.18 -2.85
N GLY A 98 9.92 -2.03 -2.52
CA GLY A 98 9.39 -2.18 -1.16
C GLY A 98 8.71 -0.91 -0.65
N GLY A 99 8.33 0.03 -1.54
CA GLY A 99 7.75 1.33 -1.16
C GLY A 99 8.66 2.16 -0.26
N ARG A 100 9.98 2.01 -0.37
CA ARG A 100 10.98 2.74 0.43
C ARG A 100 11.17 4.15 -0.09
N MET A 101 11.17 5.11 0.83
CA MET A 101 11.40 6.53 0.54
C MET A 101 12.70 6.99 1.20
N ALA A 102 13.36 8.01 0.65
CA ALA A 102 14.64 8.49 1.19
C ALA A 102 14.46 9.28 2.50
N GLU A 103 13.25 9.80 2.70
CA GLU A 103 12.85 10.69 3.78
C GLU A 103 12.52 9.95 5.08
N ASP A 104 12.30 8.64 5.03
CA ASP A 104 11.86 7.84 6.17
C ASP A 104 12.50 6.44 6.24
N LYS A 105 12.13 5.69 7.27
CA LYS A 105 12.58 4.30 7.52
C LYS A 105 11.46 3.28 7.28
N GLN A 106 10.41 3.70 6.58
CA GLN A 106 9.22 2.89 6.36
C GLN A 106 9.34 2.08 5.06
N TRP A 107 8.72 0.91 5.07
CA TRP A 107 8.71 0.01 3.92
C TRP A 107 7.48 -0.90 3.97
N ILE A 108 7.23 -1.58 2.86
CA ILE A 108 6.06 -2.43 2.66
C ILE A 108 6.52 -3.84 2.34
N GLU A 109 6.02 -4.80 3.09
CA GLU A 109 6.04 -6.22 2.72
C GLU A 109 4.69 -6.58 2.08
N ILE A 110 4.73 -7.15 0.88
CA ILE A 110 3.53 -7.63 0.15
C ILE A 110 3.45 -9.15 0.27
N ILE A 111 2.28 -9.64 0.67
CA ILE A 111 1.95 -11.06 0.77
C ILE A 111 0.72 -11.31 -0.09
N TYR A 112 0.87 -12.10 -1.16
CA TYR A 112 -0.27 -12.56 -1.94
C TYR A 112 -0.92 -13.76 -1.26
N MET A 113 -2.23 -13.68 -1.07
CA MET A 113 -3.00 -14.75 -0.46
C MET A 113 -3.38 -15.77 -1.55
N GLN A 114 -3.00 -17.03 -1.37
CA GLN A 114 -3.54 -18.12 -2.18
C GLN A 114 -4.97 -18.38 -1.70
N GLN A 115 -5.91 -18.43 -2.64
CA GLN A 115 -7.28 -18.87 -2.39
C GLN A 115 -7.47 -20.31 -2.85
#